data_AF-A0A7W2PTH6-F1
#
_entry.id   AF-A0A7W2PTH6-F1
#
_cell.length_a   1.000
_cell.length_b   1.000
_cell.length_c   1.000
_cell.angle_alpha   90.00
_cell.angle_beta   90.00
_cell.angle_gamma   90.00
#
_symmetry.space_group_name_H-M   'P 1'
#
loop_
_entity.id
_entity.type
_entity.pdbx_description
1 polymer ?
#
loop_
_entity_poly.entity_id
_entity_poly.type
_entity_poly.pdbx_seq_one_letter_code
_entity_poly.pdbx_strand_id
1 'polypeptide(L)'
;MPHLLKLPRNQAGRDFVVGDIHFKTRELHKGLLALDFDKSVDRLIAVGDLIDRGPGMLDGLKLLGEPWFFSVKGNHEQMLIDAYRASPHLPYSAHGARWWLTIDDESKPMIIDKLDSLPIAIEVETALGVVGVVHADVPVGLAWNDFTQSLDSPQIQDVALWGRERIKKHHRGGVPGAWRVCVGHTWIPHTLRLGNVLALDVTGGGDGSLAIYSLHDDVVYVDGQASGLDQTDRLGEQLKELEQSLTSLKTLAHANKLIETQIASREAEACAQQMTSTWLNLADEIAGMQQFMNALHGLSLLSGERRASKLAEAQVRYAGTPTGDLLARLFGLKNK
;
A
#
# COMPACT_ATOMS: atom_id res chain seq x y z
N MET A 1 15.40 -22.71 -0.41
CA MET A 1 15.11 -21.87 -1.60
C MET A 1 15.79 -20.52 -1.40
N PRO A 2 16.15 -19.77 -2.45
CA PRO A 2 16.82 -18.50 -2.26
C PRO A 2 15.89 -17.53 -1.53
N HIS A 3 16.43 -16.81 -0.54
CA HIS A 3 15.70 -15.76 0.18
C HIS A 3 15.35 -14.55 -0.71
N LEU A 4 15.95 -14.45 -1.90
CA LEU A 4 15.71 -13.41 -2.89
C LEU A 4 15.17 -14.03 -4.19
N LEU A 5 14.08 -13.46 -4.71
CA LEU A 5 13.61 -13.71 -6.06
C LEU A 5 13.84 -12.46 -6.92
N LYS A 6 14.48 -12.63 -8.08
CA LYS A 6 14.67 -11.56 -9.06
C LYS A 6 13.73 -11.72 -10.23
N LEU A 7 12.94 -10.69 -10.51
CA LEU A 7 12.04 -10.61 -11.64
C LEU A 7 12.63 -9.64 -12.67
N PRO A 8 12.94 -10.11 -13.89
CA PRO A 8 13.37 -9.21 -14.95
C PRO A 8 12.22 -8.27 -15.31
N ARG A 9 12.55 -7.18 -15.99
CA ARG A 9 11.57 -6.20 -16.46
C ARG A 9 10.47 -6.88 -17.28
N ASN A 10 9.22 -6.61 -16.92
CA ASN A 10 8.08 -7.04 -17.73
C ASN A 10 8.03 -6.21 -19.03
N GLN A 11 8.22 -6.88 -20.16
CA GLN A 11 8.16 -6.25 -21.49
C GLN A 11 6.80 -6.43 -22.16
N ALA A 12 5.96 -7.34 -21.65
CA ALA A 12 4.68 -7.71 -22.25
C ALA A 12 3.49 -7.01 -21.57
N GLY A 13 3.59 -6.70 -20.29
CA GLY A 13 2.56 -6.03 -19.51
C GLY A 13 3.13 -5.15 -18.41
N ARG A 14 2.30 -4.88 -17.41
CA ARG A 14 2.57 -3.99 -16.27
C ARG A 14 2.84 -4.80 -15.01
N ASP A 15 3.61 -4.21 -14.11
CA ASP A 15 3.86 -4.78 -12.79
C ASP A 15 3.21 -3.91 -11.72
N PHE A 16 2.55 -4.57 -10.78
CA PHE A 16 1.88 -3.93 -9.66
C PHE A 16 2.36 -4.51 -8.34
N VAL A 17 2.44 -3.68 -7.29
CA VAL A 17 2.68 -4.14 -5.92
C VAL A 17 1.44 -3.89 -5.07
N VAL A 18 1.01 -4.87 -4.29
CA VAL A 18 -0.15 -4.74 -3.38
C VAL A 18 0.30 -4.85 -1.92
N GLY A 19 -0.34 -4.05 -1.05
CA GLY A 19 -0.21 -4.15 0.40
C GLY A 19 -0.74 -5.47 0.98
N ASP A 20 -0.74 -5.58 2.31
CA ASP A 20 -1.14 -6.77 3.06
C ASP A 20 -2.56 -7.21 2.68
N ILE A 21 -2.69 -8.42 2.14
CA ILE A 21 -3.94 -8.92 1.57
C ILE A 21 -4.83 -9.51 2.66
N HIS A 22 -4.28 -10.30 3.58
CA HIS A 22 -5.00 -10.95 4.68
C HIS A 22 -6.31 -11.60 4.21
N PHE A 23 -6.27 -12.43 3.18
CA PHE A 23 -7.44 -13.09 2.56
C PHE A 23 -8.58 -12.17 2.09
N LYS A 24 -8.33 -10.87 1.90
CA LYS A 24 -9.28 -9.92 1.32
C LYS A 24 -9.30 -10.01 -0.20
N THR A 25 -9.53 -11.21 -0.72
CA THR A 25 -9.46 -11.50 -2.17
C THR A 25 -10.53 -10.78 -2.96
N ARG A 26 -11.69 -10.50 -2.37
CA ARG A 26 -12.75 -9.70 -3.02
C ARG A 26 -12.28 -8.27 -3.25
N GLU A 27 -11.68 -7.64 -2.26
CA GLU A 27 -11.14 -6.29 -2.32
C GLU A 27 -9.97 -6.23 -3.30
N LEU A 28 -9.10 -7.25 -3.28
CA LEU A 28 -8.02 -7.40 -4.26
C LEU A 28 -8.58 -7.43 -5.69
N HIS A 29 -9.52 -8.33 -5.98
CA HIS A 29 -10.05 -8.47 -7.33
C HIS A 29 -10.83 -7.25 -7.80
N LYS A 30 -11.52 -6.54 -6.90
CA LYS A 30 -12.14 -5.24 -7.22
C LYS A 30 -11.09 -4.20 -7.62
N GLY A 31 -10.00 -4.09 -6.86
CA GLY A 31 -8.91 -3.16 -7.17
C GLY A 31 -8.24 -3.48 -8.50
N LEU A 32 -7.93 -4.75 -8.75
CA LEU A 32 -7.35 -5.20 -10.03
C LEU A 32 -8.29 -4.95 -11.21
N LEU A 33 -9.60 -5.17 -11.04
CA LEU A 33 -10.59 -4.87 -12.07
C LEU A 33 -10.64 -3.38 -12.39
N ALA A 34 -10.58 -2.52 -11.38
CA ALA A 34 -10.59 -1.07 -11.56
C ALA A 34 -9.32 -0.53 -12.27
N LEU A 35 -8.25 -1.33 -12.32
CA LEU A 35 -6.99 -1.02 -12.99
C LEU A 35 -6.84 -1.71 -14.35
N ASP A 36 -7.91 -2.35 -14.83
CA ASP A 36 -7.91 -3.16 -16.05
C ASP A 36 -6.77 -4.19 -16.06
N PHE A 37 -6.51 -4.86 -14.93
CA PHE A 37 -5.42 -5.83 -14.79
C PHE A 37 -5.62 -7.04 -15.71
N ASP A 38 -4.64 -7.32 -16.56
CA ASP A 38 -4.64 -8.45 -17.48
C ASP A 38 -3.75 -9.58 -16.96
N LYS A 39 -4.37 -10.64 -16.42
CA LYS A 39 -3.69 -11.82 -15.88
C LYS A 39 -2.80 -12.57 -16.89
N SER A 40 -2.91 -12.28 -18.19
CA SER A 40 -2.10 -12.92 -19.21
C SER A 40 -0.73 -12.26 -19.43
N VAL A 41 -0.59 -10.98 -19.05
CA VAL A 41 0.63 -10.18 -19.29
C VAL A 41 1.10 -9.38 -18.08
N ASP A 42 0.19 -9.00 -17.18
CA ASP A 42 0.50 -8.24 -15.97
C ASP A 42 0.96 -9.17 -14.84
N ARG A 43 1.78 -8.63 -13.92
CA ARG A 43 2.21 -9.32 -12.70
C ARG A 43 1.78 -8.54 -11.48
N LEU A 44 1.32 -9.25 -10.45
CA LEU A 44 1.02 -8.71 -9.14
C LEU A 44 2.02 -9.27 -8.12
N ILE A 45 2.69 -8.38 -7.39
CA ILE A 45 3.66 -8.70 -6.35
C ILE A 45 3.11 -8.25 -4.99
N ALA A 46 2.82 -9.18 -4.10
CA ALA A 46 2.35 -8.85 -2.75
C ALA A 46 3.53 -8.63 -1.78
N VAL A 47 3.35 -7.69 -0.86
CA VAL A 47 4.28 -7.42 0.26
C VAL A 47 4.23 -8.49 1.36
N GLY A 48 3.59 -9.64 1.14
CA GLY A 48 3.37 -10.67 2.16
C GLY A 48 2.07 -10.49 2.93
N ASP A 49 1.93 -11.21 4.05
CA ASP A 49 0.71 -11.25 4.86
C ASP A 49 -0.52 -11.51 3.98
N LEU A 50 -0.42 -12.58 3.18
CA LEU A 50 -1.50 -13.07 2.34
C LEU A 50 -2.57 -13.76 3.19
N ILE A 51 -2.15 -14.47 4.23
CA ILE A 51 -3.02 -15.28 5.09
C ILE A 51 -3.58 -14.48 6.28
N ASP A 52 -4.50 -15.13 7.01
CA ASP A 52 -5.14 -14.64 8.25
C ASP A 52 -6.11 -13.46 8.08
N ARG A 53 -6.88 -13.21 9.15
CA ARG A 53 -7.82 -12.08 9.37
C ARG A 53 -9.04 -12.00 8.45
N GLY A 54 -8.86 -12.03 7.13
CA GLY A 54 -9.97 -11.87 6.18
C GLY A 54 -10.68 -13.18 5.82
N PRO A 55 -11.79 -13.06 5.05
CA PRO A 55 -12.74 -14.16 4.85
C PRO A 55 -12.38 -15.11 3.68
N GLY A 56 -11.56 -14.68 2.72
CA GLY A 56 -11.33 -15.36 1.44
C GLY A 56 -10.21 -16.41 1.45
N MET A 57 -10.17 -17.30 2.46
CA MET A 57 -9.06 -18.26 2.64
C MET A 57 -8.75 -19.11 1.40
N LEU A 58 -9.77 -19.76 0.82
CA LEU A 58 -9.57 -20.67 -0.31
C LEU A 58 -9.02 -19.94 -1.54
N ASP A 59 -9.59 -18.78 -1.86
CA ASP A 59 -9.14 -18.01 -3.01
C ASP A 59 -7.77 -17.38 -2.76
N GLY A 60 -7.46 -17.02 -1.51
CA GLY A 60 -6.15 -16.50 -1.13
C GLY A 60 -5.06 -17.55 -1.31
N LEU A 61 -5.28 -18.79 -0.86
CA LEU A 61 -4.33 -19.88 -1.07
C LEU A 61 -4.15 -20.23 -2.55
N LYS A 62 -5.20 -20.13 -3.38
CA LYS A 62 -5.10 -20.35 -4.83
C LYS A 62 -4.18 -19.35 -5.51
N LEU A 63 -4.10 -18.09 -5.04
CA LEU A 63 -3.19 -17.09 -5.61
C LEU A 63 -1.74 -17.56 -5.64
N LEU A 64 -1.31 -18.35 -4.66
CA LEU A 64 0.05 -18.89 -4.60
C LEU A 64 0.41 -19.83 -5.77
N GLY A 65 -0.59 -20.32 -6.50
CA GLY A 65 -0.44 -21.14 -7.70
C GLY A 65 -0.61 -20.38 -9.02
N GLU A 66 -0.98 -19.11 -8.98
CA GLU A 66 -1.24 -18.31 -10.17
C GLU A 66 0.08 -17.78 -10.78
N PRO A 67 0.27 -17.87 -12.12
CA PRO A 67 1.55 -17.49 -12.75
C PRO A 67 1.81 -15.98 -12.76
N TRP A 68 0.74 -15.18 -12.60
CA TRP A 68 0.80 -13.72 -12.54
C TRP A 68 0.97 -13.20 -11.10
N PHE A 69 0.96 -14.08 -10.09
CA PHE A 69 1.01 -13.68 -8.67
C PHE A 69 2.33 -14.09 -8.02
N PHE A 70 2.97 -13.12 -7.37
CA PHE A 70 4.19 -13.29 -6.60
C PHE A 70 3.97 -12.70 -5.21
N SER A 71 4.62 -13.25 -4.19
CA SER A 71 4.56 -12.70 -2.83
C SER A 71 5.90 -12.88 -2.13
N VAL A 72 6.29 -11.90 -1.34
CA VAL A 72 7.28 -12.15 -0.28
C VAL A 72 6.61 -12.88 0.88
N LYS A 73 7.40 -13.51 1.75
CA LYS A 73 6.97 -14.09 3.02
C LYS A 73 6.67 -12.96 4.00
N GLY A 74 5.47 -12.92 4.56
CA GLY A 74 5.10 -12.01 5.64
C GLY A 74 5.35 -12.61 7.02
N ASN A 75 5.12 -11.81 8.05
CA ASN A 75 5.28 -12.28 9.43
C ASN A 75 4.15 -13.23 9.83
N HIS A 76 2.96 -13.11 9.24
CA HIS A 76 1.87 -14.06 9.46
C HIS A 76 2.18 -15.44 8.88
N GLU A 77 2.75 -15.51 7.67
CA GLU A 77 3.24 -16.78 7.12
C GLU A 77 4.32 -17.39 8.03
N GLN A 78 5.30 -16.59 8.46
CA GLN A 78 6.37 -17.07 9.33
C GLN A 78 5.83 -17.62 10.67
N MET A 79 4.93 -16.90 11.34
CA MET A 79 4.32 -17.36 12.59
C MET A 79 3.58 -18.71 12.44
N LEU A 80 2.84 -18.88 11.34
CA LEU A 80 2.13 -20.14 11.09
C LEU A 80 3.10 -21.29 10.83
N ILE A 81 4.16 -21.05 10.04
CA ILE A 81 5.23 -22.02 9.78
C ILE A 81 5.89 -22.45 11.09
N ASP A 82 6.28 -21.49 11.93
CA ASP A 82 6.95 -21.76 13.20
C ASP A 82 6.05 -22.53 14.18
N ALA A 83 4.78 -22.12 14.29
CA ALA A 83 3.81 -22.81 15.13
C ALA A 83 3.60 -24.27 14.68
N TYR A 84 3.45 -24.50 13.36
CA TYR A 84 3.27 -25.85 12.83
C TYR A 84 4.52 -26.71 13.03
N ARG A 85 5.73 -26.18 12.77
CA ARG A 85 6.98 -26.92 12.94
C ARG A 85 7.27 -27.26 14.41
N ALA A 86 6.95 -26.35 15.32
CA ALA A 86 7.12 -26.60 16.76
C ALA A 86 6.13 -27.65 17.28
N SER A 87 4.90 -27.69 16.76
CA SER A 87 3.85 -28.59 17.25
C SER A 87 2.78 -28.89 16.19
N PRO A 88 3.03 -29.82 15.24
CA PRO A 88 2.14 -30.06 14.09
C PRO A 88 0.73 -30.49 14.45
N HIS A 89 0.57 -31.14 15.61
CA HIS A 89 -0.71 -31.69 16.08
C HIS A 89 -1.47 -30.75 17.02
N LEU A 90 -0.88 -29.61 17.41
CA LEU A 90 -1.57 -28.66 18.27
C LEU A 90 -2.40 -27.68 17.43
N PRO A 91 -3.63 -27.35 17.87
CA PRO A 91 -4.42 -26.32 17.21
C PRO A 91 -3.71 -24.96 17.31
N TYR A 92 -3.63 -24.25 16.19
CA TYR A 92 -3.13 -22.88 16.12
C TYR A 92 -4.21 -21.96 15.55
N SER A 93 -4.48 -20.87 16.26
CA SER A 93 -5.48 -19.86 15.84
C SER A 93 -5.12 -18.44 16.28
N ALA A 94 -3.90 -18.24 16.76
CA ALA A 94 -3.43 -16.92 17.18
C ALA A 94 -3.32 -15.99 15.97
N HIS A 95 -3.29 -14.68 16.22
CA HIS A 95 -3.07 -13.64 15.20
C HIS A 95 -4.02 -13.70 13.98
N GLY A 96 -5.21 -14.27 14.12
CA GLY A 96 -6.18 -14.34 13.04
C GLY A 96 -6.13 -15.63 12.22
N ALA A 97 -5.31 -16.60 12.60
CA ALA A 97 -5.15 -17.89 11.92
C ALA A 97 -6.27 -18.91 12.22
N ARG A 98 -7.48 -18.47 12.57
CA ARG A 98 -8.58 -19.39 12.93
C ARG A 98 -9.01 -20.30 11.77
N TRP A 99 -8.77 -19.86 10.53
CA TRP A 99 -8.98 -20.66 9.32
C TRP A 99 -8.11 -21.93 9.31
N TRP A 100 -6.96 -21.94 10.00
CA TRP A 100 -6.07 -23.10 10.05
C TRP A 100 -6.73 -24.32 10.70
N LEU A 101 -7.69 -24.08 11.61
CA LEU A 101 -8.46 -25.14 12.26
C LEU A 101 -9.44 -25.85 11.30
N THR A 102 -9.73 -25.27 10.13
CA THR A 102 -10.64 -25.85 9.13
C THR A 102 -9.89 -26.63 8.06
N ILE A 103 -8.56 -26.69 8.13
CA ILE A 103 -7.72 -27.41 7.17
C ILE A 103 -7.49 -28.83 7.69
N ASP A 104 -7.73 -29.81 6.83
CA ASP A 104 -7.44 -31.22 7.12
C ASP A 104 -5.94 -31.43 7.38
N ASP A 105 -5.62 -32.25 8.38
CA ASP A 105 -4.22 -32.47 8.82
C ASP A 105 -3.32 -32.98 7.68
N GLU A 106 -3.86 -33.76 6.74
CA GLU A 106 -3.14 -34.26 5.56
C GLU A 106 -2.76 -33.15 4.57
N SER A 107 -3.52 -32.05 4.53
CA SER A 107 -3.27 -30.90 3.64
C SER A 107 -2.33 -29.87 4.24
N LYS A 108 -2.16 -29.86 5.58
CA LYS A 108 -1.33 -28.88 6.28
C LYS A 108 0.14 -28.85 5.80
N PRO A 109 0.85 -30.00 5.64
CA PRO A 109 2.23 -29.98 5.17
C PRO A 109 2.39 -29.25 3.83
N MET A 110 1.51 -29.52 2.87
CA MET A 110 1.55 -28.89 1.56
C MET A 110 1.42 -27.37 1.63
N ILE A 111 0.52 -26.86 2.48
CA ILE A 111 0.35 -25.41 2.66
C ILE A 111 1.61 -24.82 3.30
N ILE A 112 2.14 -25.46 4.35
CA ILE A 112 3.36 -24.98 5.03
C ILE A 112 4.55 -24.96 4.08
N ASP A 113 4.75 -26.01 3.29
CA ASP A 113 5.84 -26.05 2.30
C ASP A 113 5.69 -24.94 1.26
N LYS A 114 4.45 -24.66 0.84
CA LYS A 114 4.18 -23.57 -0.10
C LYS A 114 4.43 -22.20 0.51
N LEU A 115 4.01 -21.94 1.75
CA LEU A 115 4.30 -20.68 2.44
C LEU A 115 5.80 -20.52 2.73
N ASP A 116 6.49 -21.61 3.08
CA ASP A 116 7.92 -21.57 3.36
C ASP A 116 8.76 -21.35 2.09
N SER A 117 8.23 -21.71 0.92
CA SER A 117 8.85 -21.44 -0.39
C SER A 117 8.90 -19.96 -0.77
N LEU A 118 8.11 -19.10 -0.10
CA LEU A 118 8.07 -17.67 -0.41
C LEU A 118 9.42 -17.01 -0.09
N PRO A 119 9.96 -16.17 -1.00
CA PRO A 119 11.19 -15.43 -0.75
C PRO A 119 10.99 -14.37 0.34
N ILE A 120 12.05 -13.95 1.03
CA ILE A 120 12.01 -12.84 1.99
C ILE A 120 11.94 -11.50 1.26
N ALA A 121 12.59 -11.40 0.10
CA ALA A 121 12.57 -10.20 -0.72
C ALA A 121 12.36 -10.55 -2.21
N ILE A 122 11.68 -9.66 -2.92
CA ILE A 122 11.58 -9.67 -4.38
C ILE A 122 12.26 -8.42 -4.92
N GLU A 123 13.00 -8.59 -6.00
CA GLU A 123 13.61 -7.49 -6.76
C GLU A 123 12.98 -7.47 -8.16
N VAL A 124 12.46 -6.31 -8.57
CA VAL A 124 11.85 -6.12 -9.89
C VAL A 124 12.63 -5.07 -10.66
N GLU A 125 13.14 -5.44 -11.83
CA GLU A 125 13.79 -4.48 -12.73
C GLU A 125 12.73 -3.62 -13.44
N THR A 126 12.89 -2.30 -13.43
CA THR A 126 12.01 -1.37 -14.14
C THR A 126 12.82 -0.38 -14.99
N ALA A 127 12.16 0.41 -15.81
CA ALA A 127 12.81 1.50 -16.56
C ALA A 127 13.38 2.60 -15.65
N LEU A 128 12.80 2.80 -14.46
CA LEU A 128 13.19 3.82 -13.48
C LEU A 128 14.32 3.34 -12.55
N GLY A 129 14.61 2.05 -12.58
CA GLY A 129 15.58 1.38 -11.71
C GLY A 129 14.97 0.19 -10.98
N VAL A 130 15.72 -0.34 -10.01
CA VAL A 130 15.28 -1.51 -9.24
C VAL A 130 14.18 -1.14 -8.26
N VAL A 131 13.08 -1.88 -8.28
CA VAL A 131 12.04 -1.84 -7.25
C VAL A 131 12.21 -3.04 -6.33
N GLY A 132 12.50 -2.78 -5.07
CA GLY A 132 12.55 -3.80 -4.02
C GLY A 132 11.19 -4.00 -3.37
N VAL A 133 10.85 -5.23 -3.04
CA VAL A 133 9.67 -5.58 -2.23
C VAL A 133 10.14 -6.42 -1.06
N VAL A 134 9.77 -6.01 0.15
CA VAL A 134 10.06 -6.70 1.41
C VAL A 134 8.88 -6.47 2.35
N HIS A 135 8.60 -7.41 3.25
CA HIS A 135 7.39 -7.33 4.04
C HIS A 135 7.32 -6.13 4.99
N ALA A 136 8.33 -5.92 5.82
CA ALA A 136 8.26 -4.93 6.90
C ALA A 136 9.22 -3.76 6.71
N ASP A 137 10.54 -3.99 6.65
CA ASP A 137 11.51 -2.90 6.54
C ASP A 137 12.88 -3.35 6.01
N VAL A 138 13.71 -2.37 5.64
CA VAL A 138 15.15 -2.50 5.41
C VAL A 138 15.86 -1.69 6.49
N PRO A 139 16.93 -2.19 7.14
CA PRO A 139 17.69 -1.44 8.13
C PRO A 139 18.08 -0.04 7.64
N VAL A 140 17.93 0.98 8.51
CA VAL A 140 18.23 2.37 8.17
C VAL A 140 19.70 2.53 7.79
N GLY A 141 19.96 3.15 6.64
CA GLY A 141 21.31 3.40 6.12
C GLY A 141 21.93 2.24 5.33
N LEU A 142 21.28 1.07 5.28
CA LEU A 142 21.73 -0.06 4.48
C LEU A 142 21.27 0.11 3.02
N ALA A 143 22.16 -0.13 2.05
CA ALA A 143 21.79 -0.13 0.63
C ALA A 143 21.05 -1.43 0.26
N TRP A 144 20.22 -1.36 -0.79
CA TRP A 144 19.43 -2.50 -1.25
C TRP A 144 20.28 -3.72 -1.62
N ASN A 145 21.41 -3.51 -2.29
CA ASN A 145 22.33 -4.61 -2.64
C ASN A 145 22.96 -5.26 -1.40
N ASP A 146 23.32 -4.48 -0.39
CA ASP A 146 23.89 -5.01 0.85
C ASP A 146 22.84 -5.76 1.67
N PHE A 147 21.60 -5.23 1.69
CA PHE A 147 20.45 -5.89 2.30
C PHE A 147 20.18 -7.26 1.66
N THR A 148 20.09 -7.32 0.33
CA THR A 148 19.79 -8.57 -0.39
C THR A 148 20.89 -9.61 -0.27
N GLN A 149 22.16 -9.20 -0.19
CA GLN A 149 23.29 -10.10 0.08
C GLN A 149 23.32 -10.63 1.52
N SER A 150 22.64 -9.96 2.44
CA SER A 150 22.66 -10.28 3.87
C SER A 150 21.39 -11.01 4.34
N LEU A 151 20.53 -11.49 3.42
CA LEU A 151 19.25 -12.12 3.75
C LEU A 151 19.37 -13.45 4.51
N ASP A 152 20.54 -14.08 4.54
CA ASP A 152 20.80 -15.27 5.37
C ASP A 152 20.97 -14.92 6.87
N SER A 153 21.17 -13.64 7.20
CA SER A 153 21.34 -13.16 8.57
C SER A 153 20.00 -13.14 9.32
N PRO A 154 19.87 -13.82 10.47
CA PRO A 154 18.65 -13.78 11.27
C PRO A 154 18.25 -12.35 11.69
N GLN A 155 19.21 -11.46 11.94
CA GLN A 155 18.94 -10.07 12.31
C GLN A 155 18.35 -9.29 11.13
N ILE A 156 18.78 -9.58 9.90
CA ILE A 156 18.23 -8.95 8.70
C ILE A 156 16.83 -9.49 8.42
N GLN A 157 16.62 -10.80 8.57
CA GLN A 157 15.29 -11.41 8.43
C GLN A 157 14.30 -10.87 9.48
N ASP A 158 14.75 -10.66 10.72
CA ASP A 158 13.92 -10.06 11.77
C ASP A 158 13.43 -8.67 11.38
N VAL A 159 14.31 -7.80 10.88
CA VAL A 159 13.91 -6.48 10.37
C VAL A 159 13.01 -6.59 9.14
N ALA A 160 13.32 -7.51 8.22
CA ALA A 160 12.54 -7.73 7.00
C ALA A 160 11.10 -8.20 7.28
N LEU A 161 10.86 -8.92 8.38
CA LEU A 161 9.56 -9.45 8.75
C LEU A 161 8.83 -8.63 9.82
N TRP A 162 9.56 -7.96 10.72
CA TRP A 162 8.97 -7.35 11.92
C TRP A 162 9.31 -5.87 12.11
N GLY A 163 10.15 -5.29 11.23
CA GLY A 163 10.58 -3.91 11.31
C GLY A 163 9.42 -2.91 11.26
N ARG A 164 9.34 -2.00 12.23
CA ARG A 164 8.34 -0.91 12.27
C ARG A 164 8.94 0.46 12.48
N GLU A 165 10.23 0.53 12.76
CA GLU A 165 10.87 1.73 13.29
C GLU A 165 10.89 2.86 12.26
N ARG A 166 11.12 2.56 10.98
CA ARG A 166 11.10 3.57 9.92
C ARG A 166 9.77 4.33 9.88
N ILE A 167 8.66 3.60 9.90
CA ILE A 167 7.31 4.18 9.82
C ILE A 167 6.97 4.89 11.14
N LYS A 168 7.18 4.23 12.29
CA LYS A 168 6.89 4.83 13.61
C LYS A 168 7.67 6.13 13.86
N LYS A 169 8.96 6.14 13.56
CA LYS A 169 9.86 7.29 13.77
C LYS A 169 9.95 8.23 12.57
N HIS A 170 9.22 7.94 11.49
CA HIS A 170 9.23 8.72 10.26
C HIS A 170 10.64 8.93 9.70
N HIS A 171 11.47 7.87 9.69
CA HIS A 171 12.81 7.94 9.10
C HIS A 171 12.72 8.08 7.58
N ARG A 172 12.97 9.28 7.07
CA ARG A 172 12.89 9.63 5.64
C ARG A 172 14.14 9.29 4.83
N GLY A 173 15.20 8.78 5.47
CA GLY A 173 16.39 8.32 4.78
C GLY A 173 16.03 7.15 3.88
N GLY A 174 16.24 7.30 2.57
CA GLY A 174 15.96 6.25 1.61
C GLY A 174 16.88 5.03 1.74
N VAL A 175 16.63 4.03 0.90
CA VAL A 175 17.44 2.84 0.70
C VAL A 175 18.24 3.02 -0.59
N PRO A 176 19.55 3.33 -0.53
CA PRO A 176 20.38 3.50 -1.72
C PRO A 176 20.39 2.23 -2.60
N GLY A 177 20.54 2.41 -3.91
CA GLY A 177 20.58 1.29 -4.86
C GLY A 177 19.20 0.75 -5.30
N ALA A 178 18.10 1.29 -4.78
CA ALA A 178 16.75 1.03 -5.26
C ALA A 178 16.06 2.33 -5.72
N TRP A 179 15.28 2.26 -6.79
CA TRP A 179 14.35 3.30 -7.19
C TRP A 179 13.22 3.43 -6.16
N ARG A 180 12.64 2.29 -5.76
CA ARG A 180 11.56 2.20 -4.77
C ARG A 180 11.75 0.96 -3.91
N VAL A 181 11.34 1.02 -2.65
CA VAL A 181 11.21 -0.15 -1.77
C VAL A 181 9.79 -0.18 -1.24
N CYS A 182 9.00 -1.17 -1.65
CA CYS A 182 7.62 -1.33 -1.22
C CYS A 182 7.53 -2.23 0.02
N VAL A 183 6.78 -1.78 1.02
CA VAL A 183 6.61 -2.49 2.30
C VAL A 183 5.14 -2.52 2.73
N GLY A 184 4.81 -3.50 3.57
CA GLY A 184 3.53 -3.71 4.22
C GLY A 184 3.63 -3.60 5.74
N HIS A 185 3.04 -4.55 6.46
CA HIS A 185 3.20 -4.87 7.89
C HIS A 185 2.71 -3.83 8.91
N THR A 186 3.15 -2.57 8.73
CA THR A 186 2.80 -1.47 9.63
C THR A 186 1.60 -0.74 9.07
N TRP A 187 0.44 -1.04 9.64
CA TRP A 187 -0.79 -0.34 9.32
C TRP A 187 -0.67 1.19 9.44
N ILE A 188 -1.10 1.88 8.40
CA ILE A 188 -1.18 3.34 8.28
C ILE A 188 -2.53 3.73 7.69
N PRO A 189 -3.09 4.92 8.02
CA PRO A 189 -4.42 5.31 7.55
C PRO A 189 -4.47 5.59 6.04
N HIS A 190 -3.35 6.01 5.47
CA HIS A 190 -3.14 6.25 4.04
C HIS A 190 -1.74 5.78 3.69
N THR A 191 -1.47 5.47 2.42
CA THR A 191 -0.13 5.09 1.97
C THR A 191 0.87 6.17 2.33
N LEU A 192 2.10 5.76 2.67
CA LEU A 192 3.13 6.66 3.19
C LEU A 192 4.43 6.47 2.42
N ARG A 193 4.99 7.57 1.92
CA ARG A 193 6.30 7.61 1.26
C ARG A 193 7.34 8.25 2.19
N LEU A 194 8.38 7.49 2.54
CA LEU A 194 9.52 7.92 3.35
C LEU A 194 10.81 7.77 2.55
N GLY A 195 11.23 8.85 1.88
CA GLY A 195 12.29 8.78 0.88
C GLY A 195 11.81 7.95 -0.31
N ASN A 196 12.55 6.90 -0.66
CA ASN A 196 12.13 5.94 -1.67
C ASN A 196 11.43 4.69 -1.09
N VAL A 197 11.15 4.65 0.22
CA VAL A 197 10.36 3.56 0.82
C VAL A 197 8.88 3.92 0.78
N LEU A 198 8.05 3.02 0.24
CA LEU A 198 6.61 3.18 0.07
C LEU A 198 5.87 2.12 0.89
N ALA A 199 5.18 2.57 1.93
CA ALA A 199 4.35 1.72 2.76
C ALA A 199 2.92 1.65 2.21
N LEU A 200 2.42 0.43 2.03
CA LEU A 200 1.18 0.10 1.33
C LEU A 200 0.12 -0.55 2.23
N ASP A 201 0.44 -0.90 3.48
CA ASP A 201 -0.56 -1.47 4.40
C ASP A 201 -1.52 -0.40 4.94
N VAL A 202 -2.61 -0.17 4.20
CA VAL A 202 -3.67 0.78 4.58
C VAL A 202 -4.83 0.13 5.33
N THR A 203 -4.82 -1.19 5.51
CA THR A 203 -5.98 -1.91 6.06
C THR A 203 -5.67 -2.72 7.31
N GLY A 204 -4.44 -3.19 7.49
CA GLY A 204 -4.04 -4.05 8.60
C GLY A 204 -4.90 -5.32 8.69
N GLY A 205 -5.44 -5.77 7.55
CA GLY A 205 -6.40 -6.88 7.46
C GLY A 205 -7.81 -6.57 7.97
N GLY A 206 -8.12 -5.31 8.28
CA GLY A 206 -9.49 -4.82 8.55
C GLY A 206 -10.23 -4.40 7.28
N ASP A 207 -11.38 -3.73 7.42
CA ASP A 207 -12.17 -3.28 6.27
C ASP A 207 -11.49 -2.17 5.45
N GLY A 208 -11.79 -2.10 4.15
CA GLY A 208 -11.31 -1.06 3.24
C GLY A 208 -10.60 -1.63 2.01
N SER A 209 -10.43 -0.79 0.98
CA SER A 209 -9.75 -1.19 -0.26
C SER A 209 -8.25 -1.32 -0.05
N LEU A 210 -7.63 -2.29 -0.73
CA LEU A 210 -6.18 -2.48 -0.70
C LEU A 210 -5.49 -1.37 -1.51
N ALA A 211 -4.28 -0.99 -1.10
CA ALA A 211 -3.42 -0.13 -1.90
C ALA A 211 -2.67 -0.96 -2.93
N ILE A 212 -2.72 -0.54 -4.20
CA ILE A 212 -2.05 -1.17 -5.33
C ILE A 212 -1.18 -0.12 -6.03
N TYR A 213 0.13 -0.33 -6.03
CA TYR A 213 1.11 0.55 -6.65
C TYR A 213 1.46 0.07 -8.05
N SER A 214 1.29 0.92 -9.07
CA SER A 214 1.76 0.71 -10.44
C SER A 214 3.24 1.05 -10.54
N LEU A 215 4.09 0.07 -10.87
CA LEU A 215 5.52 0.30 -11.07
C LEU A 215 5.81 1.06 -12.37
N HIS A 216 4.88 1.00 -13.32
CA HIS A 216 5.02 1.65 -14.61
C HIS A 216 4.81 3.16 -14.49
N ASP A 217 3.77 3.56 -13.76
CA ASP A 217 3.33 4.96 -13.68
C ASP A 217 3.84 5.66 -12.41
N ASP A 218 4.44 4.89 -11.49
CA ASP A 218 4.84 5.34 -10.15
C ASP A 218 3.67 5.90 -9.31
N VAL A 219 2.46 5.38 -9.53
CA VAL A 219 1.22 5.80 -8.87
C VAL A 219 0.65 4.71 -7.97
N VAL A 220 0.20 5.09 -6.79
CA VAL A 220 -0.58 4.25 -5.88
C VAL A 220 -2.07 4.45 -6.12
N TYR A 221 -2.80 3.35 -6.23
CA TYR A 221 -4.25 3.32 -6.36
C TYR A 221 -4.89 2.70 -5.13
N VAL A 222 -5.94 3.33 -4.62
CA VAL A 222 -6.84 2.79 -3.60
C VAL A 222 -8.26 2.90 -4.14
N ASP A 223 -8.95 1.75 -4.23
CA ASP A 223 -10.29 1.68 -4.83
C ASP A 223 -10.35 2.19 -6.29
N GLY A 224 -9.26 1.97 -7.05
CA GLY A 224 -9.13 2.44 -8.43
C GLY A 224 -8.80 3.93 -8.57
N GLN A 225 -8.69 4.67 -7.47
CA GLN A 225 -8.36 6.10 -7.47
C GLN A 225 -6.92 6.33 -7.05
N ALA A 226 -6.23 7.28 -7.71
CA ALA A 226 -4.86 7.65 -7.34
C ALA A 226 -4.79 8.28 -5.94
N SER A 227 -3.82 7.85 -5.13
CA SER A 227 -3.65 8.26 -3.74
C SER A 227 -3.24 9.74 -3.59
N GLY A 228 -3.59 10.38 -2.46
CA GLY A 228 -3.29 11.79 -2.17
C GLY A 228 -1.80 12.18 -2.23
N LEU A 229 -0.87 11.25 -1.97
CA LEU A 229 0.56 11.48 -2.16
C LEU A 229 0.90 11.81 -3.62
N ASP A 230 0.36 11.02 -4.54
CA ASP A 230 0.58 11.21 -5.97
C ASP A 230 -0.22 12.40 -6.51
N GLN A 231 -1.35 12.75 -5.88
CA GLN A 231 -2.08 13.98 -6.20
C GLN A 231 -1.27 15.25 -5.89
N THR A 232 -0.43 15.22 -4.86
CA THR A 232 0.41 16.38 -4.48
C THR A 232 1.57 16.57 -5.46
N ASP A 233 2.24 15.48 -5.85
CA ASP A 233 3.30 15.51 -6.87
C ASP A 233 2.71 15.89 -8.25
N ARG A 234 1.53 15.35 -8.59
CA ARG A 234 0.79 15.68 -9.82
C ARG A 234 0.35 17.15 -9.87
N LEU A 235 -0.06 17.74 -8.75
CA LEU A 235 -0.32 19.19 -8.66
C LEU A 235 0.93 20.01 -8.99
N GLY A 236 2.10 19.57 -8.53
CA GLY A 236 3.39 20.21 -8.83
C GLY A 236 3.77 20.11 -10.31
N GLU A 237 3.51 18.97 -10.96
CA GLU A 237 3.74 18.78 -12.39
C GLU A 237 2.75 19.59 -13.24
N GLN A 238 1.45 19.52 -12.92
CA GLN A 238 0.41 20.27 -13.63
C GLN A 238 0.62 21.79 -13.51
N LEU A 239 1.12 22.27 -12.37
CA LEU A 239 1.49 23.69 -12.21
C LEU A 239 2.59 24.09 -13.21
N LYS A 240 3.63 23.25 -13.38
CA LYS A 240 4.69 23.50 -14.37
C LYS A 240 4.16 23.46 -15.80
N GLU A 241 3.28 22.52 -16.12
CA GLU A 241 2.66 22.42 -17.45
C GLU A 241 1.79 23.64 -17.76
N LEU A 242 1.04 24.14 -16.78
CA LEU A 242 0.24 25.35 -16.93
C LEU A 242 1.12 26.59 -17.13
N GLU A 243 2.22 26.72 -16.38
CA GLU A 243 3.21 27.79 -16.55
C GLU A 243 3.84 27.78 -17.96
N GLN A 244 4.20 26.59 -18.46
CA GLN A 244 4.73 26.42 -19.81
C GLN A 244 3.68 26.77 -20.87
N SER A 245 2.44 26.32 -20.69
CA SER A 245 1.33 26.60 -21.60
C SER A 245 1.04 28.10 -21.70
N LEU A 246 1.03 28.81 -20.56
CA LEU A 246 0.87 30.26 -20.52
C LEU A 246 2.02 31.00 -21.21
N THR A 247 3.25 30.50 -21.09
CA THR A 247 4.43 31.07 -21.75
C THR A 247 4.37 30.88 -23.26
N SER A 248 3.97 29.69 -23.72
CA SER A 248 3.73 29.37 -25.13
C SER A 248 2.64 30.27 -25.72
N LEU A 249 1.51 30.40 -25.01
CA LEU A 249 0.38 31.23 -25.44
C LEU A 249 0.77 32.71 -25.60
N LYS A 250 1.55 33.27 -24.65
CA LYS A 250 2.10 34.63 -24.77
C LYS A 250 3.00 34.77 -26.01
N THR A 251 3.82 33.77 -26.29
CA THR A 251 4.74 33.78 -27.43
C THR A 251 3.98 33.71 -28.76
N LEU A 252 2.98 32.85 -28.85
CA LEU A 252 2.10 32.71 -30.03
C LEU A 252 1.25 33.95 -30.27
N ALA A 253 0.74 34.57 -29.19
CA ALA A 253 0.00 35.81 -29.26
C ALA A 253 0.87 36.97 -29.79
N HIS A 254 2.10 37.12 -29.28
CA HIS A 254 3.05 38.12 -29.81
C HIS A 254 3.43 37.87 -31.28
N ALA A 255 3.42 36.60 -31.72
CA ALA A 255 3.67 36.23 -33.10
C ALA A 255 2.44 36.35 -34.03
N ASN A 256 1.28 36.82 -33.53
CA ASN A 256 0.01 36.91 -34.27
C ASN A 256 -0.47 35.58 -34.88
N LYS A 257 -0.15 34.45 -34.25
CA LYS A 257 -0.57 33.11 -34.69
C LYS A 257 -1.96 32.75 -34.16
N LEU A 258 -3.01 33.20 -34.86
CA LEU A 258 -4.39 33.16 -34.37
C LEU A 258 -4.88 31.74 -34.01
N ILE A 259 -4.69 30.77 -34.90
CA ILE A 259 -5.22 29.40 -34.74
C ILE A 259 -4.46 28.67 -33.63
N GLU A 260 -3.14 28.76 -33.63
CA GLU A 260 -2.28 28.13 -32.62
C GLU A 260 -2.52 28.72 -31.22
N THR A 261 -2.79 30.03 -31.14
CA THR A 261 -3.16 30.68 -29.86
C THR A 261 -4.49 30.15 -29.32
N GLN A 262 -5.48 29.92 -30.18
CA GLN A 262 -6.77 29.34 -29.77
C GLN A 262 -6.65 27.90 -29.27
N ILE A 263 -5.80 27.08 -29.91
CA ILE A 263 -5.53 25.70 -29.49
C ILE A 263 -4.82 25.70 -28.12
N ALA A 264 -3.72 26.45 -28.00
CA ALA A 264 -2.97 26.57 -26.75
C ALA A 264 -3.83 27.11 -25.60
N SER A 265 -4.79 28.00 -25.88
CA SER A 265 -5.74 28.50 -24.87
C SER A 265 -6.64 27.41 -24.32
N ARG A 266 -7.16 26.53 -25.18
CA ARG A 266 -8.02 25.41 -24.76
C ARG A 266 -7.25 24.37 -23.96
N GLU A 267 -6.01 24.09 -24.35
CA GLU A 267 -5.12 23.18 -23.62
C GLU A 267 -4.79 23.72 -22.23
N ALA A 268 -4.48 25.02 -22.13
CA ALA A 268 -4.25 25.69 -20.85
C ALA A 268 -5.51 25.67 -19.95
N GLU A 269 -6.70 25.90 -20.51
CA GLU A 269 -7.98 25.79 -19.78
C GLU A 269 -8.24 24.37 -19.27
N ALA A 270 -7.98 23.35 -20.09
CA ALA A 270 -8.12 21.95 -19.68
C ALA A 270 -7.15 21.59 -18.55
N CYS A 271 -5.89 22.03 -18.64
CA CYS A 271 -4.89 21.84 -17.59
C CYS A 271 -5.33 22.51 -16.27
N ALA A 272 -5.84 23.75 -16.33
CA ALA A 272 -6.33 24.49 -15.16
C ALA A 272 -7.54 23.81 -14.48
N GLN A 273 -8.45 23.23 -15.27
CA GLN A 273 -9.58 22.46 -14.74
C GLN A 273 -9.12 21.18 -14.02
N GLN A 274 -8.14 20.47 -14.59
CA GLN A 274 -7.57 19.27 -13.97
C GLN A 274 -6.82 19.58 -12.67
N MET A 275 -6.05 20.68 -12.63
CA MET A 275 -5.44 21.17 -11.39
C MET A 275 -6.48 21.50 -10.32
N THR A 276 -7.55 22.18 -10.71
CA THR A 276 -8.65 22.54 -9.79
C THR A 276 -9.29 21.29 -9.18
N SER A 277 -9.55 20.27 -9.99
CA SER A 277 -10.08 18.99 -9.50
C SER A 277 -9.12 18.30 -8.51
N THR A 278 -7.82 18.28 -8.82
CA THR A 278 -6.80 17.66 -7.97
C THR A 278 -6.64 18.42 -6.65
N TRP A 279 -6.71 19.76 -6.69
CA TRP A 279 -6.73 20.60 -5.49
C TRP A 279 -7.96 20.36 -4.61
N LEU A 280 -9.15 20.26 -5.19
CA LEU A 280 -10.38 20.02 -4.43
C LEU A 280 -10.31 18.70 -3.63
N ASN A 281 -9.79 17.64 -4.25
CA ASN A 281 -9.58 16.37 -3.57
C ASN A 281 -8.57 16.49 -2.41
N LEU A 282 -7.44 17.16 -2.63
CA LEU A 282 -6.44 17.41 -1.58
C LEU A 282 -7.00 18.27 -0.44
N ALA A 283 -7.81 19.27 -0.77
CA ALA A 283 -8.46 20.15 0.21
C ALA A 283 -9.44 19.37 1.11
N ASP A 284 -10.19 18.43 0.53
CA ASP A 284 -11.07 17.54 1.28
C ASP A 284 -10.29 16.60 2.21
N GLU A 285 -9.15 16.06 1.77
CA GLU A 285 -8.24 15.27 2.63
C GLU A 285 -7.69 16.10 3.79
N ILE A 286 -7.20 17.32 3.53
CA ILE A 286 -6.69 18.25 4.56
C ILE A 286 -7.78 18.61 5.56
N ALA A 287 -8.99 18.90 5.08
CA ALA A 287 -10.14 19.21 5.93
C ALA A 287 -10.49 18.00 6.82
N GLY A 288 -10.48 16.79 6.27
CA GLY A 288 -10.67 15.55 7.02
C GLY A 288 -9.64 15.37 8.14
N MET A 289 -8.34 15.56 7.85
CA MET A 289 -7.28 15.49 8.85
C MET A 289 -7.46 16.50 9.98
N GLN A 290 -7.79 17.76 9.65
CA GLN A 290 -8.01 18.80 10.65
C GLN A 290 -9.22 18.48 11.53
N GLN A 291 -10.31 17.98 10.94
CA GLN A 291 -11.51 17.56 11.69
C GLN A 291 -11.19 16.42 12.66
N PHE A 292 -10.43 15.43 12.20
CA PHE A 292 -10.01 14.31 13.03
C PHE A 292 -9.11 14.74 14.19
N MET A 293 -8.09 15.56 13.93
CA MET A 293 -7.21 16.09 14.97
C MET A 293 -7.97 16.94 15.99
N ASN A 294 -8.92 17.77 15.54
CA ASN A 294 -9.78 18.54 16.42
C ASN A 294 -10.65 17.64 17.31
N ALA A 295 -11.18 16.53 16.76
CA ALA A 295 -11.94 15.55 17.51
C ALA A 295 -11.08 14.86 18.57
N LEU A 296 -9.89 14.39 18.22
CA LEU A 296 -8.94 13.79 19.17
C LEU A 296 -8.51 14.77 20.26
N HIS A 297 -8.22 16.03 19.90
CA HIS A 297 -7.87 17.05 20.87
C HIS A 297 -9.02 17.31 21.85
N GLY A 298 -10.24 17.49 21.34
CA GLY A 298 -11.43 17.66 22.20
C GLY A 298 -11.66 16.49 23.16
N LEU A 299 -11.35 15.26 22.74
CA LEU A 299 -11.41 14.08 23.59
C LEU A 299 -10.29 14.04 24.64
N SER A 300 -9.10 14.52 24.30
CA SER A 300 -7.94 14.55 25.21
C SER A 300 -8.13 15.48 26.41
N LEU A 301 -8.95 16.53 26.25
CA LEU A 301 -9.25 17.52 27.29
C LEU A 301 -10.25 17.01 28.34
N LEU A 302 -10.83 15.83 28.14
CA LEU A 302 -11.93 15.30 28.94
C LEU A 302 -11.57 13.94 29.55
N SER A 303 -12.17 13.62 30.70
CA SER A 303 -12.02 12.33 31.38
C SER A 303 -13.37 11.74 31.80
N GLY A 304 -13.39 10.44 32.07
CA GLY A 304 -14.59 9.72 32.53
C GLY A 304 -15.78 9.83 31.57
N GLU A 305 -16.98 9.99 32.13
CA GLU A 305 -18.24 10.06 31.37
C GLU A 305 -18.29 11.20 30.35
N ARG A 306 -17.63 12.34 30.63
CA ARG A 306 -17.61 13.48 29.70
C ARG A 306 -16.85 13.15 28.41
N ARG A 307 -15.77 12.38 28.52
CA ARG A 307 -15.02 11.89 27.35
C ARG A 307 -15.85 10.89 26.54
N ALA A 308 -16.57 9.99 27.20
CA ALA A 308 -17.44 9.02 26.53
C ALA A 308 -18.59 9.71 25.79
N SER A 309 -19.23 10.70 26.41
CA SER A 309 -20.28 11.51 25.77
C SER A 309 -19.77 12.29 24.57
N LYS A 310 -18.58 12.91 24.68
CA LYS A 310 -17.95 13.64 23.57
C LYS A 310 -17.56 12.73 22.40
N LEU A 311 -17.14 11.50 22.70
CA LEU A 311 -16.83 10.49 21.68
C LEU A 311 -18.09 10.09 20.91
N ALA A 312 -19.19 9.83 21.61
CA ALA A 312 -20.47 9.54 20.97
C ALA A 312 -20.97 10.71 20.11
N GLU A 313 -20.83 11.96 20.58
CA GLU A 313 -21.17 13.15 19.80
C GLU A 313 -20.33 13.26 18.52
N ALA A 314 -19.02 13.03 18.62
CA ALA A 314 -18.11 13.05 17.48
C ALA A 314 -18.45 11.95 16.46
N GLN A 315 -18.81 10.75 16.91
CA GLN A 315 -19.21 9.66 16.03
C GLN A 315 -20.46 9.97 15.22
N VAL A 316 -21.48 10.56 15.86
CA VAL A 316 -22.70 10.98 15.15
C VAL A 316 -22.37 12.11 14.17
N ARG A 317 -21.55 13.07 14.58
CA ARG A 317 -21.17 14.21 13.74
C ARG A 317 -20.41 13.79 12.49
N TYR A 318 -19.53 12.79 12.60
CA TYR A 318 -18.67 12.35 11.51
C TYR A 318 -19.13 11.02 10.88
N ALA A 319 -20.37 10.58 11.15
CA ALA A 319 -20.91 9.34 10.61
C ALA A 319 -20.86 9.32 9.08
N GLY A 320 -20.35 8.23 8.50
CA GLY A 320 -20.22 8.06 7.04
C GLY A 320 -19.10 8.91 6.40
N THR A 321 -18.22 9.50 7.22
CA THR A 321 -17.01 10.20 6.74
C THR A 321 -15.75 9.43 7.14
N PRO A 322 -14.62 9.60 6.43
CA PRO A 322 -13.35 8.98 6.80
C PRO A 322 -12.93 9.26 8.26
N THR A 323 -13.21 10.48 8.75
CA THR A 323 -12.97 10.90 10.15
C THR A 323 -13.77 10.07 11.15
N GLY A 324 -15.03 9.74 10.83
CA GLY A 324 -15.89 8.92 11.67
C GLY A 324 -15.40 7.48 11.76
N ASP A 325 -14.99 6.91 10.63
CA ASP A 325 -14.44 5.55 10.57
C ASP A 325 -13.13 5.42 11.36
N LEU A 326 -12.25 6.42 11.27
CA LEU A 326 -11.02 6.49 12.07
C LEU A 326 -11.30 6.57 13.58
N LEU A 327 -12.27 7.39 14.01
CA LEU A 327 -12.68 7.49 15.42
C LEU A 327 -13.29 6.17 15.93
N ALA A 328 -14.15 5.52 15.14
CA ALA A 328 -14.75 4.25 15.51
C ALA A 328 -13.69 3.15 15.72
N ARG A 329 -12.71 3.08 14.82
CA ARG A 329 -11.60 2.11 14.89
C ARG A 329 -10.66 2.36 16.07
N LEU A 330 -10.22 3.61 16.29
CA LEU A 330 -9.30 3.94 17.38
C LEU A 330 -9.86 3.64 18.78
N PHE A 331 -11.18 3.78 18.95
CA PHE A 331 -11.82 3.56 20.24
C PHE A 331 -12.55 2.21 20.33
N GLY A 332 -12.36 1.31 19.34
CA GLY A 332 -12.89 -0.05 19.37
C GLY A 332 -14.43 -0.12 19.34
N LEU A 333 -15.08 0.86 18.72
CA LEU A 333 -16.54 0.99 18.69
C LEU A 333 -17.06 0.37 17.39
N LYS A 334 -17.95 -0.62 17.50
CA LYS A 334 -18.59 -1.24 16.33
C LYS A 334 -19.50 -0.24 15.63
N ASN A 335 -19.30 -0.02 14.34
CA ASN A 335 -20.29 0.63 13.48
C ASN A 335 -21.59 -0.20 13.57
N LYS A 336 -22.70 0.44 13.95
CA LYS A 336 -24.03 -0.18 13.97
C LYS A 336 -24.67 -0.13 12.60
#